data_AF-A0AAU1RK08-F1
#
_entry.id   AF-A0AAU1RK08-F1
#
_cell.length_a   1.000
_cell.length_b   1.000
_cell.length_c   1.000
_cell.angle_alpha   90.00
_cell.angle_beta   90.00
_cell.angle_gamma   90.00
#
_symmetry.space_group_name_H-M   'P 1'
#
loop_
_entity.id
_entity.type
_entity.pdbx_description
1 polymer ?
#
loop_
_entity_poly.entity_id
_entity_poly.type
_entity_poly.pdbx_seq_one_letter_code
_entity_poly.pdbx_strand_id
1 'polypeptide(L)'
;MDLAEIWRVMRRRWYVLIPGLVITAALAAAVHFLVPVQYQSQSTVTLLNSKKATEAFDGNPFLSTQTSLTGMADGLARNLNSDGAVADLKALGLTGTHEAKIADNALGPFMWLTVTGTDRAAVLKSDEILTAYAQKRLDEFQTQQSVRPEAMIRMATIVPPQEPEAQTKSRIQFIVMAGALGFVLSLVATFFVEARTRRGPGRHRPEPGEDKGDGPGEGGHGGEAGPAADDTRDPSDTLHMKVHQVHQPAADAPAGPK
;
A
#
# COMPACT_ATOMS: atom_id res chain seq x y z
N MET A 1 -18.39 -24.88 9.49
CA MET A 1 -17.83 -25.97 8.67
C MET A 1 -16.56 -26.42 9.35
N ASP A 2 -16.46 -27.70 9.73
CA ASP A 2 -15.23 -28.23 10.32
C ASP A 2 -14.11 -28.38 9.28
N LEU A 3 -12.85 -28.32 9.74
CA LEU A 3 -11.67 -28.51 8.90
C LEU A 3 -11.70 -29.87 8.16
N ALA A 4 -12.24 -30.90 8.81
CA ALA A 4 -12.46 -32.21 8.24
C ALA A 4 -13.46 -32.19 7.06
N GLU A 5 -14.47 -31.32 7.14
CA GLU A 5 -15.48 -31.20 6.09
C GLU A 5 -14.94 -30.45 4.88
N ILE A 6 -14.14 -29.39 5.09
CA ILE A 6 -13.40 -28.68 4.03
C ILE A 6 -12.48 -29.66 3.29
N TRP A 7 -11.66 -30.42 4.02
CA TRP A 7 -10.76 -31.41 3.43
C TRP A 7 -11.49 -32.51 2.64
N ARG A 8 -12.65 -32.96 3.13
CA ARG A 8 -13.48 -33.94 2.44
C ARG A 8 -14.04 -33.39 1.13
N VAL A 9 -14.49 -32.12 1.10
CA VAL A 9 -14.97 -31.48 -0.12
C VAL A 9 -13.84 -31.31 -1.14
N MET A 10 -12.67 -30.84 -0.70
CA MET A 10 -11.50 -30.65 -1.57
C MET A 10 -11.07 -31.96 -2.27
N ARG A 11 -11.02 -33.08 -1.55
CA ARG A 11 -10.71 -34.40 -2.16
C ARG A 11 -11.79 -34.89 -3.11
N ARG A 12 -13.07 -34.66 -2.80
CA ARG A 12 -14.20 -35.13 -3.61
C ARG A 12 -14.35 -34.34 -4.92
N ARG A 13 -13.97 -33.06 -4.92
CA ARG A 13 -14.14 -32.13 -6.05
C ARG A 13 -12.80 -31.67 -6.64
N TRP A 14 -11.79 -32.54 -6.60
CA TRP A 14 -10.45 -32.25 -7.11
C TRP A 14 -10.46 -31.83 -8.59
N TYR A 15 -11.39 -32.35 -9.40
CA TYR A 15 -11.56 -31.99 -10.81
C TYR A 15 -12.07 -30.55 -11.05
N VAL A 16 -12.52 -29.83 -10.02
CA VAL A 16 -12.83 -28.39 -10.09
C VAL A 16 -11.67 -27.59 -9.50
N LEU A 17 -11.19 -28.03 -8.35
CA LEU A 17 -10.13 -27.36 -7.62
C LEU A 17 -8.82 -27.32 -8.43
N ILE A 18 -8.36 -28.47 -8.94
CA ILE A 18 -7.08 -28.56 -9.65
C ILE A 18 -7.09 -27.70 -10.92
N PRO A 19 -8.09 -27.75 -11.82
CA PRO A 19 -8.13 -26.83 -12.95
C PRO A 19 -8.19 -25.36 -12.55
N GLY A 20 -8.95 -25.01 -11.51
CA GLY A 20 -8.98 -23.63 -10.98
C GLY A 20 -7.61 -23.15 -10.49
N LEU A 21 -6.88 -24.00 -9.78
CA LEU A 21 -5.52 -23.71 -9.34
C LEU A 21 -4.53 -23.61 -10.51
N VAL A 22 -4.69 -24.44 -11.55
CA VAL A 22 -3.88 -24.34 -12.78
C VAL A 22 -4.13 -23.01 -13.50
N ILE A 23 -5.39 -22.60 -13.63
CA ILE A 23 -5.73 -21.28 -14.21
C ILE A 23 -5.14 -20.15 -13.35
N THR A 24 -5.23 -20.27 -12.03
CA THR A 24 -4.65 -19.29 -11.10
C THR A 24 -3.12 -19.20 -11.27
N ALA A 25 -2.44 -20.33 -11.36
CA ALA A 25 -1.00 -20.39 -11.61
C ALA A 25 -0.64 -19.78 -12.97
N ALA A 26 -1.43 -20.07 -14.01
CA ALA A 26 -1.24 -19.49 -15.34
C ALA A 26 -1.44 -17.97 -15.34
N LEU A 27 -2.43 -17.44 -14.61
CA LEU A 27 -2.65 -16.01 -14.45
C LEU A 27 -1.49 -15.34 -13.70
N ALA A 28 -1.02 -15.94 -12.61
CA ALA A 28 0.14 -15.43 -11.86
C ALA A 28 1.41 -15.43 -12.72
N ALA A 29 1.63 -16.49 -13.52
CA ALA A 29 2.73 -16.54 -14.49
C ALA A 29 2.57 -15.47 -15.58
N ALA A 30 1.35 -15.26 -16.09
CA ALA A 30 1.07 -14.21 -17.06
C ALA A 30 1.43 -12.82 -16.49
N VAL A 31 1.02 -12.51 -15.25
CA VAL A 31 1.41 -11.26 -14.57
C VAL A 31 2.93 -11.15 -14.45
N HIS A 32 3.61 -12.25 -14.09
CA HIS A 32 5.06 -12.26 -14.02
C HIS A 32 5.70 -11.87 -15.35
N PHE A 33 5.27 -12.43 -16.48
CA PHE A 33 5.88 -12.12 -17.78
C PHE A 33 5.41 -10.81 -18.42
N LEU A 34 4.17 -10.37 -18.15
CA LEU A 34 3.57 -9.18 -18.76
C LEU A 34 3.88 -7.89 -18.01
N VAL A 35 4.08 -7.95 -16.69
CA VAL A 35 4.40 -6.76 -15.88
C VAL A 35 5.92 -6.55 -15.89
N PRO A 36 6.41 -5.48 -16.53
CA PRO A 36 7.84 -5.23 -16.60
C PRO A 36 8.42 -4.91 -15.22
N VAL A 37 9.71 -5.18 -15.06
CA VAL A 37 10.45 -4.74 -13.87
C VAL A 37 10.71 -3.25 -14.01
N GLN A 38 10.32 -2.49 -12.99
CA GLN A 38 10.69 -1.09 -12.89
C GLN A 38 12.07 -0.99 -12.26
N TYR A 39 12.90 -0.12 -12.81
CA TYR A 39 14.20 0.26 -12.28
C TYR A 39 14.13 1.70 -11.83
N GLN A 40 14.79 2.00 -10.72
CA GLN A 40 14.85 3.34 -10.16
C GLN A 40 16.30 3.75 -9.95
N SER A 41 16.65 4.94 -10.42
CA SER A 41 17.89 5.64 -10.06
C SER A 41 17.54 6.90 -9.29
N GLN A 42 18.37 7.24 -8.32
CA GLN A 42 18.18 8.41 -7.48
C GLN A 42 19.52 9.10 -7.25
N SER A 43 19.51 10.41 -7.40
CA SER A 43 20.59 11.30 -7.03
C SER A 43 20.15 12.24 -5.90
N THR A 44 21.11 12.68 -5.10
CA THR A 44 20.88 13.66 -4.03
C THR A 44 21.71 14.90 -4.29
N VAL A 45 21.03 16.04 -4.40
CA VAL A 45 21.66 17.34 -4.57
C VAL A 45 21.34 18.23 -3.38
N THR A 46 22.19 19.23 -3.13
CA THR A 46 21.95 20.25 -2.12
C THR A 46 22.16 21.64 -2.69
N LEU A 47 21.44 22.62 -2.15
CA LEU A 47 21.68 24.02 -2.46
C LEU A 47 22.68 24.62 -1.47
N LEU A 48 23.70 25.25 -2.01
CA LEU A 48 24.76 25.94 -1.29
C LEU A 48 24.57 27.45 -1.43
N ASN A 49 24.97 28.16 -0.37
CA ASN A 49 24.94 29.61 -0.39
C ASN A 49 25.94 30.20 -1.41
N SER A 50 25.70 31.46 -1.76
CA SER A 50 26.56 32.20 -2.67
C SER A 50 27.96 32.44 -2.10
N LYS A 51 28.94 32.65 -2.98
CA LYS A 51 30.32 32.93 -2.54
C LYS A 51 30.38 34.15 -1.63
N LYS A 52 29.64 35.21 -2.00
CA LYS A 52 29.51 36.43 -1.20
C LYS A 52 28.94 36.16 0.20
N ALA A 53 27.90 35.34 0.30
CA ALA A 53 27.29 35.02 1.59
C ALA A 53 28.16 34.10 2.47
N THR A 54 29.11 33.39 1.86
CA THR A 54 30.05 32.51 2.59
C THR A 54 31.29 33.21 3.13
N GLU A 55 31.51 34.49 2.81
CA GLU A 55 32.72 35.22 3.25
C GLU A 55 32.87 35.28 4.77
N ALA A 56 31.75 35.42 5.50
CA ALA A 56 31.74 35.40 6.97
C ALA A 56 32.12 34.04 7.58
N PHE A 57 32.23 32.99 6.76
CA PHE A 57 32.55 31.61 7.15
C PHE A 57 33.80 31.11 6.43
N ASP A 58 34.74 32.01 6.11
CA ASP A 58 35.98 31.70 5.36
C ASP A 58 35.72 30.99 4.01
N GLY A 59 34.58 31.27 3.38
CA GLY A 59 34.18 30.65 2.13
C GLY A 59 33.58 29.25 2.26
N ASN A 60 33.35 28.74 3.47
CA ASN A 60 32.77 27.42 3.69
C ASN A 60 31.24 27.44 3.53
N PRO A 61 30.67 26.87 2.44
CA PRO A 61 29.23 26.90 2.22
C PRO A 61 28.42 26.08 3.21
N PHE A 62 29.03 25.04 3.80
CA PHE A 62 28.34 24.13 4.72
C PHE A 62 28.11 24.73 6.11
N LEU A 63 28.84 25.79 6.45
CA LEU A 63 28.63 26.56 7.68
C LEU A 63 27.64 27.71 7.51
N SER A 64 27.18 27.96 6.28
CA SER A 64 26.36 29.12 5.90
C SER A 64 24.92 28.77 5.47
N THR A 65 24.41 27.62 5.94
CA THR A 65 23.07 27.13 5.56
C THR A 65 21.98 28.03 6.14
N GLN A 66 20.92 28.28 5.36
CA GLN A 66 19.81 29.16 5.73
C GLN A 66 18.48 28.51 5.33
N THR A 67 17.42 28.76 6.10
CA THR A 67 16.06 28.26 5.82
C THR A 67 15.55 28.68 4.44
N SER A 68 15.99 29.84 3.94
CA SER A 68 15.68 30.34 2.59
C SER A 68 16.15 29.38 1.49
N LEU A 69 17.26 28.67 1.68
CA LEU A 69 17.74 27.66 0.72
C LEU A 69 16.79 26.48 0.62
N THR A 70 16.17 26.08 1.75
CA THR A 70 15.15 25.01 1.73
C THR A 70 13.90 25.45 0.97
N GLY A 71 13.47 26.70 1.14
CA GLY A 71 12.38 27.27 0.34
C GLY A 71 12.69 27.32 -1.16
N MET A 72 13.92 27.69 -1.53
CA MET A 72 14.36 27.68 -2.92
C MET A 72 14.46 26.25 -3.49
N ALA A 73 14.90 25.28 -2.69
CA ALA A 73 14.92 23.87 -3.07
C ALA A 73 13.49 23.34 -3.32
N ASP A 74 12.51 23.68 -2.48
CA ASP A 74 11.11 23.29 -2.71
C ASP A 74 10.56 23.93 -3.99
N GLY A 75 10.83 25.22 -4.21
CA GLY A 75 10.45 25.91 -5.43
C GLY A 75 11.06 25.29 -6.69
N LEU A 76 12.34 24.92 -6.64
CA LEU A 76 13.03 24.25 -7.73
C LEU A 76 12.44 22.85 -7.99
N ALA A 77 12.22 22.05 -6.94
CA ALA A 77 11.59 20.74 -7.05
C ALA A 77 10.21 20.81 -7.72
N ARG A 78 9.36 21.76 -7.30
CA ARG A 78 8.04 22.00 -7.93
C ARG A 78 8.18 22.39 -9.40
N ASN A 79 9.21 23.18 -9.75
CA ASN A 79 9.43 23.54 -11.14
C ASN A 79 9.88 22.35 -11.99
N LEU A 80 10.75 21.49 -11.47
CA LEU A 80 11.22 20.28 -12.16
C LEU A 80 10.08 19.29 -12.42
N ASN A 81 9.04 19.30 -11.59
CA ASN A 81 7.83 18.50 -11.76
C ASN A 81 6.74 19.19 -12.60
N SER A 82 6.97 20.42 -13.09
CA SER A 82 5.97 21.12 -13.92
C SER A 82 5.87 20.52 -15.32
N ASP A 83 4.69 20.63 -15.95
CA ASP A 83 4.46 20.12 -17.31
C ASP A 83 5.47 20.63 -18.33
N GLY A 84 5.89 21.90 -18.21
CA GLY A 84 6.91 22.49 -19.06
C GLY A 84 8.28 21.83 -18.87
N ALA A 85 8.72 21.66 -17.63
CA ALA A 85 9.97 20.96 -17.34
C ALA A 85 9.94 19.49 -17.78
N VAL A 86 8.80 18.81 -17.62
CA VAL A 86 8.60 17.44 -18.10
C VAL A 86 8.75 17.38 -19.62
N ALA A 87 8.18 18.34 -20.35
CA ALA A 87 8.32 18.42 -21.80
C ALA A 87 9.78 18.68 -22.23
N ASP A 88 10.46 19.62 -21.56
CA ASP A 88 11.86 19.95 -21.82
C ASP A 88 12.79 18.75 -21.55
N LEU A 89 12.61 18.07 -20.41
CA LEU A 89 13.37 16.87 -20.05
C LEU A 89 13.16 15.74 -21.06
N LYS A 90 11.92 15.53 -21.52
CA LYS A 90 11.63 14.56 -22.57
C LYS A 90 12.30 14.92 -23.90
N ALA A 91 12.34 16.21 -24.24
CA ALA A 91 13.06 16.70 -25.43
C ALA A 91 14.58 16.49 -25.31
N LEU A 92 15.12 16.50 -24.09
CA LEU A 92 16.53 16.17 -23.78
C LEU A 92 16.80 14.66 -23.77
N GLY A 93 15.78 13.82 -23.94
CA GLY A 93 15.91 12.36 -23.99
C GLY A 93 15.72 11.65 -22.65
N LEU A 94 15.15 12.33 -21.64
CA LEU A 94 14.70 11.66 -20.42
C LEU A 94 13.58 10.67 -20.77
N THR A 95 13.73 9.44 -20.26
CA THR A 95 12.76 8.35 -20.44
C THR A 95 12.19 7.90 -19.11
N GLY A 96 10.96 7.38 -19.14
CA GLY A 96 10.26 6.97 -17.93
C GLY A 96 9.60 8.15 -17.21
N THR A 97 9.45 8.03 -15.90
CA THR A 97 8.85 9.04 -15.02
C THR A 97 9.92 9.59 -14.10
N HIS A 98 9.90 10.90 -13.84
CA HIS A 98 10.78 11.52 -12.86
C HIS A 98 10.01 12.22 -11.74
N GLU A 99 10.69 12.40 -10.63
CA GLU A 99 10.20 13.14 -9.48
C GLU A 99 11.37 13.89 -8.83
N ALA A 100 11.18 15.18 -8.57
CA ALA A 100 12.04 15.97 -7.72
C ALA A 100 11.30 16.31 -6.42
N LYS A 101 11.92 16.10 -5.26
CA LYS A 101 11.36 16.51 -3.97
C LYS A 101 12.43 16.86 -2.95
N ILE A 102 12.06 17.57 -1.89
CA ILE A 102 12.91 17.67 -0.70
C ILE A 102 13.13 16.27 -0.15
N ALA A 103 14.38 15.95 0.20
CA ALA A 103 14.73 14.65 0.75
C ALA A 103 14.00 14.41 2.08
N ASP A 104 13.47 13.20 2.27
CA ASP A 104 12.67 12.89 3.45
C ASP A 104 13.54 12.99 4.71
N ASN A 105 13.00 13.62 5.76
CA ASN A 105 13.70 13.88 7.04
C ASN A 105 14.98 14.72 6.90
N ALA A 106 15.12 15.50 5.82
CA ALA A 106 16.25 16.41 5.65
C ALA A 106 16.16 17.61 6.59
N LEU A 107 17.25 17.89 7.31
CA LEU A 107 17.42 19.09 8.14
C LEU A 107 18.08 20.25 7.36
N GLY A 108 18.06 20.18 6.03
CA GLY A 108 18.70 21.15 5.15
C GLY A 108 18.14 21.12 3.73
N PRO A 109 18.68 21.93 2.81
CA PRO A 109 18.17 22.08 1.45
C PRO A 109 18.63 20.92 0.55
N PHE A 110 18.32 19.69 0.96
CA PHE A 110 18.61 18.48 0.20
C PHE A 110 17.40 18.10 -0.64
N MET A 111 17.65 17.73 -1.89
CA MET A 111 16.63 17.23 -2.80
C MET A 111 17.01 15.85 -3.30
N TRP A 112 16.01 14.97 -3.39
CA TRP A 112 16.09 13.76 -4.18
C TRP A 112 15.56 14.03 -5.57
N LEU A 113 16.35 13.65 -6.55
CA LEU A 113 15.95 13.59 -7.95
C LEU A 113 15.88 12.11 -8.30
N THR A 114 14.70 11.65 -8.67
CA THR A 114 14.42 10.22 -8.87
C THR A 114 13.91 10.01 -10.28
N VAL A 115 14.43 8.99 -10.96
CA VAL A 115 13.90 8.53 -12.24
C VAL A 115 13.55 7.06 -12.15
N THR A 116 12.38 6.71 -12.70
CA THR A 116 11.87 5.34 -12.78
C THR A 116 11.54 4.97 -14.22
N GLY A 117 11.93 3.77 -14.66
CA GLY A 117 11.65 3.27 -15.99
C GLY A 117 11.93 1.77 -16.13
N THR A 118 11.67 1.21 -17.30
CA THR A 118 11.82 -0.24 -17.56
C THR A 118 13.19 -0.64 -18.11
N ASP A 119 14.00 0.32 -18.56
CA ASP A 119 15.34 0.09 -19.11
C ASP A 119 16.40 0.63 -18.15
N ARG A 120 17.32 -0.23 -17.70
CA ARG A 120 18.35 0.12 -16.72
C ARG A 120 19.29 1.22 -17.25
N ALA A 121 19.80 1.08 -18.47
CA ALA A 121 20.75 2.05 -19.01
C ALA A 121 20.08 3.41 -19.25
N ALA A 122 18.85 3.41 -19.75
CA ALA A 122 18.09 4.62 -20.00
C ALA A 122 17.71 5.35 -18.70
N VAL A 123 17.40 4.63 -17.62
CA VAL A 123 17.10 5.21 -16.31
C VAL A 123 18.31 5.93 -15.72
N LEU A 124 19.50 5.32 -15.76
CA LEU A 124 20.73 5.97 -15.28
C LEU A 124 21.01 7.26 -16.05
N LYS A 125 20.99 7.18 -17.38
CA LYS A 125 21.20 8.35 -18.25
C LYS A 125 20.14 9.43 -18.01
N SER A 126 18.91 9.03 -17.72
CA SER A 126 17.82 9.95 -17.45
C SER A 126 18.01 10.69 -16.11
N ASP A 127 18.54 10.03 -15.07
CA ASP A 127 18.88 10.70 -13.81
C ASP A 127 20.07 11.67 -13.97
N GLU A 128 21.05 11.34 -14.81
CA GLU A 128 22.12 12.27 -15.21
C GLU A 128 21.54 13.53 -15.90
N ILE A 129 20.61 13.33 -16.86
CA ILE A 129 19.90 14.42 -17.54
C ILE A 129 19.13 15.27 -16.53
N LEU A 130 18.36 14.64 -15.64
CA LEU A 130 17.56 15.33 -14.63
C LEU A 130 18.43 16.16 -13.69
N THR A 131 19.55 15.59 -13.23
CA THR A 131 20.51 16.28 -12.35
C THR A 131 21.13 17.49 -13.04
N ALA A 132 21.59 17.33 -14.28
CA ALA A 132 22.15 18.44 -15.05
C ALA A 132 21.10 19.52 -15.35
N TYR A 133 19.87 19.11 -15.66
CA TYR A 133 18.75 20.02 -15.90
C TYR A 133 18.36 20.80 -14.64
N ALA A 134 18.40 20.18 -13.46
CA ALA A 134 18.17 20.85 -12.18
C ALA A 134 19.17 21.98 -11.94
N GLN A 135 20.46 21.76 -12.23
CA GLN A 135 21.47 22.81 -12.15
C GLN A 135 21.19 23.95 -13.12
N LYS A 136 20.94 23.60 -14.39
CA LYS A 136 20.63 24.59 -15.43
C LYS A 136 19.42 25.44 -15.03
N ARG A 137 18.38 24.81 -14.48
CA ARG A 137 17.16 25.51 -14.10
C ARG A 137 17.36 26.46 -12.92
N LEU A 138 18.18 26.06 -11.95
CA LEU A 138 18.61 26.96 -10.88
C LEU A 138 19.35 28.18 -11.43
N ASP A 139 20.27 27.99 -12.37
CA ASP A 139 21.04 29.07 -12.98
C ASP A 139 20.13 30.01 -13.81
N GLU A 140 19.16 29.45 -14.53
CA GLU A 140 18.16 30.20 -15.29
C GLU A 140 17.31 31.09 -14.37
N PHE A 141 16.83 30.58 -13.23
CA PHE A 141 16.07 31.38 -12.26
C PHE A 141 16.86 32.59 -11.76
N GLN A 142 18.13 32.39 -11.43
CA GLN A 142 18.97 33.46 -10.91
C GLN A 142 19.34 34.48 -11.98
N THR A 143 19.59 34.01 -13.21
CA THR A 143 19.89 34.88 -14.35
C THR A 143 18.68 35.73 -14.72
N GLN A 144 17.47 35.17 -14.72
CA GLN A 144 16.23 35.91 -14.97
C GLN A 144 16.00 37.02 -13.93
N GLN A 145 16.46 36.82 -12.70
CA GLN A 145 16.41 37.83 -11.64
C GLN A 145 17.63 38.77 -11.64
N SER A 146 18.51 38.68 -12.65
CA SER A 146 19.73 39.49 -12.77
C SER A 146 20.63 39.42 -11.53
N VAL A 147 20.69 38.25 -10.87
CA VAL A 147 21.55 38.04 -9.71
C VAL A 147 23.02 38.14 -10.14
N ARG A 148 23.82 38.90 -9.39
CA ARG A 148 25.26 39.03 -9.65
C ARG A 148 25.96 37.67 -9.46
N PRO A 149 26.95 37.28 -10.29
CA PRO A 149 27.57 35.95 -10.24
C PRO A 149 28.08 35.53 -8.85
N GLU A 150 28.68 36.45 -8.09
CA GLU A 150 29.18 36.21 -6.73
C GLU A 150 28.07 36.03 -5.68
N ALA A 151 26.86 36.49 -5.99
CA ALA A 151 25.66 36.38 -5.15
C ALA A 151 24.75 35.21 -5.56
N MET A 152 25.11 34.45 -6.59
CA MET A 152 24.34 33.27 -7.00
C MET A 152 24.50 32.13 -6.00
N ILE A 153 23.36 31.57 -5.55
CA ILE A 153 23.31 30.28 -4.89
C ILE A 153 23.75 29.19 -5.87
N ARG A 154 24.29 28.10 -5.34
CA ARG A 154 24.92 27.04 -6.13
C ARG A 154 24.24 25.72 -5.82
N MET A 155 24.29 24.78 -6.76
CA MET A 155 23.91 23.40 -6.50
C MET A 155 25.18 22.56 -6.36
N ALA A 156 25.15 21.58 -5.44
CA ALA A 156 26.18 20.58 -5.30
C ALA A 156 25.56 19.19 -5.24
N THR A 157 26.14 18.25 -5.96
CA THR A 157 25.73 16.84 -5.94
C THR A 157 26.40 16.15 -4.76
N ILE A 158 25.59 15.63 -3.84
CA ILE A 158 26.05 14.89 -2.65
C ILE A 158 26.14 13.41 -2.96
N VAL A 159 25.11 12.88 -3.63
CA VAL A 159 25.07 11.51 -4.14
C VAL A 159 24.84 11.62 -5.64
N PRO A 160 25.81 11.23 -6.49
CA PRO A 160 25.60 11.23 -7.94
C PRO A 160 24.53 10.21 -8.33
N PRO A 161 24.00 10.28 -9.57
CA PRO A 161 23.12 9.25 -10.11
C PRO A 161 23.67 7.85 -9.83
N GLN A 162 22.85 7.04 -9.15
CA GLN A 162 23.24 5.70 -8.71
C GLN A 162 22.87 4.65 -9.76
N GLU A 163 23.56 3.51 -9.74
CA GLU A 163 23.17 2.38 -10.57
C GLU A 163 21.70 2.00 -10.31
N PRO A 164 20.85 1.86 -11.34
CA PRO A 164 19.43 1.66 -11.10
C PRO A 164 19.13 0.31 -10.46
N GLU A 165 18.31 0.36 -9.42
CA GLU A 165 17.87 -0.78 -8.62
C GLU A 165 16.47 -1.25 -9.04
N ALA A 166 16.26 -2.56 -9.02
CA ALA A 166 14.98 -3.16 -9.41
C ALA A 166 13.90 -2.98 -8.33
N GLN A 167 12.85 -2.26 -8.67
CA GLN A 167 11.67 -2.03 -7.85
C GLN A 167 10.67 -3.19 -8.03
N THR A 168 10.88 -4.28 -7.30
CA THR A 168 10.09 -5.52 -7.44
C THR A 168 8.83 -5.55 -6.56
N LYS A 169 8.71 -4.66 -5.58
CA LYS A 169 7.63 -4.65 -4.59
C LYS A 169 6.25 -4.67 -5.24
N SER A 170 5.95 -3.73 -6.13
CA SER A 170 4.64 -3.64 -6.80
C SER A 170 4.37 -4.84 -7.70
N ARG A 171 5.38 -5.33 -8.41
CA ARG A 171 5.27 -6.54 -9.25
C ARG A 171 4.92 -7.78 -8.42
N ILE A 172 5.59 -7.96 -7.28
CA ILE A 172 5.29 -9.05 -6.34
C ILE A 172 3.88 -8.89 -5.77
N GLN A 173 3.46 -7.68 -5.40
CA GLN A 173 2.10 -7.42 -4.92
C GLN A 173 1.04 -7.84 -5.95
N PHE A 174 1.23 -7.52 -7.24
CA PHE A 174 0.30 -7.96 -8.28
C PHE A 174 0.25 -9.48 -8.44
N ILE A 175 1.40 -10.16 -8.40
CA ILE A 175 1.47 -11.63 -8.48
C ILE A 175 0.74 -12.26 -7.29
N VAL A 176 0.99 -11.75 -6.07
CA VAL A 176 0.33 -12.23 -4.85
C VAL A 176 -1.17 -11.98 -4.89
N MET A 177 -1.61 -10.80 -5.32
CA MET A 177 -3.03 -10.48 -5.47
C MET A 177 -3.72 -11.38 -6.48
N ALA A 178 -3.11 -11.60 -7.66
CA ALA A 178 -3.64 -12.49 -8.68
C ALA A 178 -3.74 -13.94 -8.16
N GLY A 179 -2.70 -14.42 -7.48
CA GLY A 179 -2.67 -15.76 -6.88
C GLY A 179 -3.72 -15.92 -5.78
N ALA A 180 -3.82 -14.96 -4.86
CA ALA A 180 -4.79 -15.00 -3.77
C ALA A 180 -6.24 -14.94 -4.29
N LEU A 181 -6.52 -14.03 -5.23
CA LEU A 181 -7.86 -13.92 -5.82
C LEU A 181 -8.24 -15.19 -6.58
N GLY A 182 -7.35 -15.72 -7.42
CA GLY A 182 -7.60 -16.96 -8.16
C GLY A 182 -7.79 -18.17 -7.23
N PHE A 183 -7.03 -18.24 -6.13
CA PHE A 183 -7.18 -19.27 -5.10
C PHE A 183 -8.56 -19.19 -4.44
N VAL A 184 -8.99 -17.99 -4.00
CA VAL A 184 -10.31 -17.78 -3.40
C VAL A 184 -11.42 -18.15 -4.38
N LEU A 185 -11.34 -17.71 -5.63
CA LEU A 185 -12.33 -18.05 -6.67
C LEU A 185 -12.39 -19.57 -6.93
N SER A 186 -11.24 -20.25 -6.91
CA SER A 186 -11.17 -21.71 -7.06
C SER A 186 -11.86 -22.44 -5.91
N LEU A 187 -11.68 -21.97 -4.67
CA LEU A 187 -12.38 -22.52 -3.51
C LEU A 187 -13.89 -22.27 -3.59
N VAL A 188 -14.30 -21.04 -3.90
CA VAL A 188 -15.71 -20.66 -4.05
C VAL A 188 -16.38 -21.53 -5.12
N ALA A 189 -15.75 -21.70 -6.28
CA ALA A 189 -16.26 -22.57 -7.34
C ALA A 189 -16.39 -24.03 -6.88
N THR A 190 -15.40 -24.54 -6.14
CA THR A 190 -15.40 -25.91 -5.60
C THR A 190 -16.57 -26.12 -4.63
N PHE A 191 -16.79 -25.19 -3.69
CA PHE A 191 -17.91 -25.25 -2.74
C PHE A 191 -19.26 -25.05 -3.42
N PHE A 192 -19.35 -24.16 -4.41
CA PHE A 192 -20.56 -23.94 -5.19
C PHE A 192 -21.02 -25.22 -5.92
N VAL A 193 -20.09 -25.94 -6.55
CA VAL A 193 -20.38 -27.22 -7.22
C VAL A 193 -20.81 -28.29 -6.20
N GLU A 194 -20.16 -28.37 -5.04
CA GLU A 194 -20.58 -29.29 -3.97
C GLU A 194 -22.00 -28.97 -3.45
N ALA A 195 -22.29 -27.69 -3.18
CA ALA A 195 -23.59 -27.24 -2.68
C ALA A 195 -24.72 -27.53 -3.68
N ARG A 196 -24.47 -27.35 -4.98
CA ARG A 196 -25.45 -27.65 -6.03
C ARG A 196 -25.69 -29.16 -6.18
N THR A 197 -24.65 -29.97 -6.03
CA THR A 197 -24.78 -31.44 -6.15
C THR A 197 -25.45 -32.07 -4.92
N ARG A 198 -25.33 -31.46 -3.73
CA ARG A 198 -26.04 -31.92 -2.52
C ARG A 198 -27.55 -31.61 -2.52
N ARG A 199 -28.04 -30.72 -3.42
CA ARG A 199 -29.45 -30.34 -3.55
C ARG A 199 -30.30 -31.24 -4.47
N GLY A 200 -29.85 -32.48 -4.75
CA GLY A 200 -30.66 -33.44 -5.50
C GLY A 200 -31.93 -33.83 -4.72
N PRO A 201 -33.12 -33.85 -5.34
CA PRO A 201 -34.35 -34.22 -4.65
C PRO A 201 -34.34 -35.74 -4.39
N GLY A 202 -34.40 -36.15 -3.12
CA GLY A 202 -34.76 -37.52 -2.77
C GLY A 202 -33.94 -38.15 -1.67
N ARG A 203 -34.47 -38.05 -0.44
CA ARG A 203 -34.90 -39.23 0.35
C ARG A 203 -35.75 -38.75 1.53
N HIS A 204 -36.95 -38.26 1.23
CA HIS A 204 -38.08 -38.69 2.05
C HIS A 204 -38.30 -40.15 1.68
N ARG A 205 -37.93 -41.04 2.61
CA ARG A 205 -38.38 -42.43 2.59
C ARG A 205 -39.79 -42.39 3.17
N PRO A 206 -40.86 -42.66 2.41
CA PRO A 206 -42.15 -42.96 3.00
C PRO A 206 -41.97 -44.30 3.72
N GLU A 207 -42.23 -44.35 5.02
CA GLU A 207 -42.38 -45.62 5.72
C GLU A 207 -43.59 -46.36 5.13
N PRO A 208 -43.46 -47.64 4.74
CA PRO A 208 -44.60 -48.47 4.39
C PRO A 208 -45.40 -48.74 5.67
N GLY A 209 -46.70 -48.46 5.63
CA GLY A 209 -47.60 -48.76 6.74
C GLY A 209 -47.63 -50.26 7.04
N GLU A 210 -47.62 -50.57 8.34
CA GLU A 210 -47.94 -51.90 8.85
C GLU A 210 -49.16 -51.75 9.77
N ASP A 211 -50.29 -52.26 9.27
CA ASP A 211 -51.61 -52.30 9.89
C ASP A 211 -51.77 -53.63 10.65
N LYS A 212 -52.06 -53.51 11.96
CA LYS A 212 -52.83 -54.40 12.86
C LYS A 212 -52.46 -55.87 13.14
N GLY A 213 -52.56 -56.20 14.45
CA GLY A 213 -52.94 -57.52 14.99
C GLY A 213 -52.31 -57.78 16.38
N ASP A 214 -52.85 -57.30 17.51
CA ASP A 214 -53.93 -57.87 18.36
C ASP A 214 -53.43 -58.67 19.60
N GLY A 215 -54.05 -58.44 20.78
CA GLY A 215 -53.99 -59.31 21.99
C GLY A 215 -53.22 -58.84 23.26
N PRO A 216 -53.67 -59.16 24.51
CA PRO A 216 -53.75 -58.21 25.64
C PRO A 216 -53.09 -58.64 26.98
N GLY A 217 -53.06 -57.72 27.98
CA GLY A 217 -52.89 -58.00 29.43
C GLY A 217 -52.12 -56.86 30.17
N GLU A 218 -52.72 -55.96 30.94
CA GLU A 218 -53.32 -56.06 32.30
C GLU A 218 -52.35 -55.68 33.45
N GLY A 219 -52.74 -54.69 34.28
CA GLY A 219 -52.20 -54.33 35.60
C GLY A 219 -51.06 -53.29 35.62
N GLY A 220 -51.06 -52.22 36.41
CA GLY A 220 -51.96 -51.70 37.45
C GLY A 220 -51.29 -50.50 38.15
N HIS A 221 -52.12 -49.62 38.74
CA HIS A 221 -51.89 -48.65 39.84
C HIS A 221 -50.70 -47.65 39.74
N GLY A 222 -50.82 -46.33 39.97
CA GLY A 222 -51.84 -45.54 40.65
C GLY A 222 -51.29 -44.95 41.97
N GLY A 223 -51.12 -43.62 42.02
CA GLY A 223 -50.94 -42.79 43.23
C GLY A 223 -49.49 -42.68 43.76
N GLU A 224 -49.03 -41.59 44.39
CA GLU A 224 -49.68 -40.37 44.88
C GLU A 224 -48.62 -39.41 45.46
N ALA A 225 -48.98 -38.12 45.55
CA ALA A 225 -48.56 -37.10 46.52
C ALA A 225 -47.14 -36.45 46.45
N GLY A 226 -47.14 -35.12 46.27
CA GLY A 226 -46.03 -34.19 46.59
C GLY A 226 -46.00 -33.84 48.10
N PRO A 227 -45.64 -32.61 48.54
CA PRO A 227 -44.95 -31.49 47.89
C PRO A 227 -43.83 -30.85 48.78
N ALA A 228 -43.16 -29.79 48.30
CA ALA A 228 -42.66 -28.59 49.02
C ALA A 228 -41.61 -27.89 48.12
N ALA A 229 -41.86 -26.68 47.60
CA ALA A 229 -41.59 -25.36 48.23
C ALA A 229 -40.05 -25.13 48.37
N ASP A 230 -39.45 -24.01 48.02
CA ASP A 230 -39.88 -22.63 47.76
C ASP A 230 -38.65 -21.90 47.16
N ASP A 231 -38.87 -20.66 46.75
CA ASP A 231 -37.97 -19.52 46.93
C ASP A 231 -37.34 -18.87 45.67
N THR A 232 -38.06 -17.82 45.25
CA THR A 232 -37.64 -16.46 44.83
C THR A 232 -36.80 -16.26 43.56
N ARG A 233 -37.38 -15.69 42.49
CA ARG A 233 -37.63 -14.26 42.13
C ARG A 233 -36.46 -13.58 41.38
N ASP A 234 -36.60 -13.53 40.05
CA ASP A 234 -36.76 -12.35 39.14
C ASP A 234 -36.56 -10.92 39.72
N PRO A 235 -36.41 -9.80 38.95
CA PRO A 235 -36.14 -9.57 37.50
C PRO A 235 -35.12 -8.45 37.15
N SER A 236 -34.84 -8.31 35.83
CA SER A 236 -34.65 -7.06 35.04
C SER A 236 -33.41 -6.14 35.13
N ASP A 237 -33.02 -5.71 33.92
CA ASP A 237 -32.36 -4.44 33.53
C ASP A 237 -30.89 -4.22 33.95
N THR A 238 -29.94 -3.73 33.13
CA THR A 238 -30.07 -2.62 32.18
C THR A 238 -28.83 -2.56 31.28
N LEU A 239 -29.02 -2.04 30.06
CA LEU A 239 -28.01 -1.58 29.11
C LEU A 239 -26.93 -0.68 29.73
N HIS A 240 -25.65 -0.95 29.44
CA HIS A 240 -24.61 0.09 29.36
C HIS A 240 -23.36 -0.48 28.64
N MET A 241 -23.08 -0.04 27.41
CA MET A 241 -21.70 -0.01 26.95
C MET A 241 -21.39 1.26 26.17
N LYS A 242 -20.22 1.78 26.52
CA LYS A 242 -19.82 3.18 26.62
C LYS A 242 -19.06 3.58 25.35
N VAL A 243 -19.49 4.67 24.72
CA VAL A 243 -18.76 5.35 23.65
C VAL A 243 -17.42 5.85 24.20
N HIS A 244 -16.31 5.44 23.59
CA HIS A 244 -14.98 5.95 23.92
C HIS A 244 -14.71 7.19 23.06
N GLN A 245 -14.74 8.36 23.71
CA GLN A 245 -14.43 9.65 23.13
C GLN A 245 -12.93 9.91 23.25
N VAL A 246 -12.28 10.14 22.11
CA VAL A 246 -10.85 10.52 22.01
C VAL A 246 -10.69 11.96 22.47
N HIS A 247 -9.80 12.15 23.44
CA HIS A 247 -9.43 13.45 24.00
C HIS A 247 -8.36 14.10 23.11
N GLN A 248 -8.63 15.34 22.69
CA GLN A 248 -7.74 16.21 21.92
C GLN A 248 -7.52 17.45 22.79
N PRO A 249 -6.27 17.83 23.14
CA PRO A 249 -6.01 19.16 23.68
C PRO A 249 -5.60 20.13 22.57
N ALA A 250 -6.24 21.29 22.61
CA ALA A 250 -6.10 22.42 21.73
C ALA A 250 -4.82 23.21 21.99
N ALA A 251 -4.40 23.93 20.95
CA ALA A 251 -3.42 25.01 20.99
C ALA A 251 -3.98 26.23 21.74
N ASP A 252 -3.11 26.93 22.47
CA ASP A 252 -3.30 28.34 22.81
C ASP A 252 -1.98 29.11 22.67
N ALA A 253 -2.11 30.34 22.19
CA ALA A 253 -1.10 31.19 21.57
C ALA A 253 -0.27 32.01 22.60
N PRO A 254 0.79 32.75 22.16
CA PRO A 254 1.74 33.41 23.05
C PRO A 254 1.30 34.81 23.49
N ALA A 255 1.69 35.20 24.71
CA ALA A 255 1.64 36.57 25.21
C ALA A 255 3.00 37.27 24.98
N GLY A 256 2.96 38.50 24.44
CA GLY A 256 4.11 39.39 24.22
C GLY A 256 4.58 40.15 25.48
N PRO A 257 5.23 41.32 25.32
CA PRO A 257 6.62 41.53 25.75
C PRO A 257 6.80 42.30 27.08
N LYS A 258 8.01 42.21 27.63
CA LYS A 258 8.65 43.24 28.46
C LYS A 258 10.14 43.34 28.12
#